data_AF-A0A7W6G8I6-F1
#
_entry.id   AF-A0A7W6G8I6-F1
#
_cell.length_a   1.000
_cell.length_b   1.000
_cell.length_c   1.000
_cell.angle_alpha   90.00
_cell.angle_beta   90.00
_cell.angle_gamma   90.00
#
_symmetry.space_group_name_H-M   'P 1'
#
loop_
_entity.id
_entity.type
_entity.pdbx_description
1 polymer ?
#
loop_
_entity_poly.entity_id
_entity_poly.type
_entity_poly.pdbx_seq_one_letter_code
_entity_poly.pdbx_strand_id
1 'polypeptide(L)' 'MGCERQHEGQPQDQAERQRQRLIALLDTLPMVERAAYLLSASDGLSHGAIAFRLGVSIREVETALAGALSKLTEGLDEP' A
#
# COMPACT_ATOMS: atom_id res chain seq x y z
N MET A 1 46.56 -10.16 -2.51
CA MET A 1 45.68 -9.87 -3.66
C MET A 1 44.25 -10.13 -3.19
N GLY A 2 43.33 -9.23 -3.54
CA GLY A 2 42.16 -8.84 -2.73
C GLY A 2 41.19 -9.96 -2.35
N CYS A 3 40.99 -10.12 -1.04
CA CYS A 3 39.78 -10.67 -0.46
C CYS A 3 38.84 -9.50 -0.17
N GLU A 4 37.97 -9.10 -1.11
CA GLU A 4 36.94 -8.12 -0.82
C GLU A 4 35.60 -8.62 -1.33
N ARG A 5 34.71 -8.79 -0.36
CA ARG A 5 33.47 -9.53 -0.38
C ARG A 5 32.46 -8.82 -1.26
N GLN A 6 32.03 -9.47 -2.34
CA GLN A 6 30.83 -9.07 -3.07
C GLN A 6 29.66 -9.95 -2.63
N HIS A 7 29.14 -9.73 -1.42
CA HIS A 7 27.92 -10.38 -0.91
C HIS A 7 27.23 -9.49 0.12
N GLU A 8 26.93 -8.21 -0.18
CA GLU A 8 26.26 -7.32 0.78
C GLU A 8 25.15 -6.46 0.13
N GLY A 9 24.27 -7.12 -0.63
CA GLY A 9 22.92 -6.62 -0.87
C GLY A 9 21.95 -7.62 -0.26
N GLN A 10 21.71 -7.54 1.06
CA GLN A 10 20.86 -8.49 1.75
C GLN A 10 19.38 -8.33 1.32
N PRO A 11 18.57 -9.40 1.36
CA PRO A 11 17.12 -9.32 1.11
C PRO A 11 16.39 -8.33 2.05
N GLN A 12 17.00 -8.00 3.20
CA GLN A 12 16.50 -7.02 4.16
C GLN A 12 16.50 -5.59 3.59
N ASP A 13 17.53 -5.20 2.83
CA ASP A 13 17.60 -3.90 2.17
C ASP A 13 16.60 -3.76 1.02
N GLN A 14 16.24 -4.87 0.38
CA GLN A 14 15.21 -4.87 -0.66
C GLN A 14 13.81 -4.72 -0.06
N ALA A 15 13.51 -5.48 1.00
CA ALA A 15 12.22 -5.40 1.69
C ALA A 15 11.97 -4.00 2.29
N GLU A 16 12.99 -3.39 2.90
CA GLU A 16 12.86 -2.03 3.46
C GLU A 16 12.67 -0.98 2.37
N ARG A 17 13.39 -1.08 1.23
CA ARG A 17 13.15 -0.19 0.08
C ARG A 17 11.74 -0.34 -0.49
N GLN A 18 11.24 -1.56 -0.60
CA GLN A 18 9.89 -1.82 -1.10
C GLN A 18 8.83 -1.28 -0.13
N ARG A 19 9.06 -1.41 1.17
CA ARG A 19 8.21 -0.81 2.21
C ARG A 19 8.20 0.72 2.13
N GLN A 20 9.36 1.34 1.97
CA GLN A 20 9.46 2.81 1.83
C GLN A 20 8.72 3.30 0.57
N ARG A 21 8.82 2.57 -0.54
CA ARG A 21 8.07 2.87 -1.77
C ARG A 21 6.56 2.78 -1.54
N LEU A 22 6.09 1.72 -0.85
CA LEU A 22 4.68 1.59 -0.50
C LEU A 22 4.19 2.75 0.39
N ILE A 23 4.97 3.13 1.41
CA ILE A 23 4.63 4.26 2.28
C ILE A 23 4.49 5.56 1.46
N ALA A 24 5.46 5.83 0.58
CA ALA A 24 5.42 7.01 -0.28
C ALA A 24 4.19 7.01 -1.20
N LEU A 25 3.85 5.87 -1.81
CA LEU A 25 2.67 5.75 -2.67
C LEU A 25 1.37 5.97 -1.87
N LEU A 26 1.26 5.40 -0.67
CA LEU A 26 0.11 5.61 0.21
C LEU A 26 -0.10 7.08 0.57
N ASP A 27 0.97 7.87 0.70
CA ASP A 27 0.89 9.31 0.97
C ASP A 27 0.38 10.13 -0.23
N THR A 28 0.43 9.59 -1.44
CA THR A 28 -0.11 10.26 -2.65
C THR A 28 -1.60 9.97 -2.91
N LEU A 29 -2.17 8.96 -2.23
CA LEU A 29 -3.56 8.59 -2.42
C LEU A 29 -4.52 9.65 -1.86
N PRO A 30 -5.67 9.87 -2.51
CA PRO A 30 -6.78 10.61 -1.91
C PRO A 30 -7.14 10.05 -0.54
N MET A 31 -7.53 10.94 0.39
CA MET A 31 -7.75 10.58 1.80
C MET A 31 -8.70 9.38 1.98
N VAL A 32 -9.80 9.34 1.23
CA VAL A 32 -10.79 8.25 1.32
C VAL A 32 -10.24 6.93 0.77
N GLU A 33 -9.50 6.98 -0.34
CA GLU A 33 -8.84 5.80 -0.92
C GLU A 33 -7.79 5.21 0.03
N ARG A 34 -6.94 6.08 0.60
CA ARG A 34 -5.93 5.68 1.60
C ARG A 34 -6.59 5.05 2.83
N ALA A 35 -7.62 5.70 3.37
CA ALA A 35 -8.30 5.21 4.57
C ALA A 35 -9.00 3.87 4.32
N ALA A 36 -9.70 3.72 3.19
CA ALA A 36 -10.36 2.47 2.82
C ALA A 36 -9.35 1.33 2.67
N TYR A 37 -8.23 1.56 1.97
CA TYR A 37 -7.18 0.56 1.80
C TYR A 37 -6.55 0.15 3.14
N LEU A 38 -6.16 1.11 3.98
CA LEU A 38 -5.53 0.80 5.27
C LEU A 38 -6.46 0.03 6.20
N LEU A 39 -7.74 0.42 6.28
CA LEU A 39 -8.74 -0.29 7.11
C LEU A 39 -9.04 -1.71 6.60
N SER A 40 -9.03 -1.90 5.28
CA SER A 40 -9.13 -3.22 4.64
C SER A 40 -7.91 -4.09 4.99
N ALA A 41 -6.70 -3.52 4.87
CA ALA A 41 -5.45 -4.26 5.02
C ALA A 41 -5.05 -4.55 6.49
N SER A 42 -5.37 -3.66 7.44
CA SER A 42 -4.95 -3.81 8.84
C SER A 42 -5.91 -4.63 9.68
N ASP A 43 -7.22 -4.41 9.49
CA ASP A 43 -8.26 -4.96 10.36
C ASP A 43 -9.09 -6.06 9.67
N GLY A 44 -8.90 -6.31 8.37
CA GLY A 44 -9.71 -7.25 7.59
C GLY A 44 -11.19 -6.86 7.58
N LEU A 45 -11.50 -5.57 7.74
CA LEU A 45 -12.87 -5.09 7.88
C LEU A 45 -13.66 -5.35 6.60
N SER A 46 -14.91 -5.77 6.78
CA SER A 46 -15.85 -5.81 5.65
C SER A 46 -16.10 -4.40 5.10
N HIS A 47 -16.45 -4.30 3.82
CA HIS A 47 -16.76 -3.01 3.20
C HIS A 47 -17.86 -2.25 3.96
N GLY A 48 -18.84 -2.96 4.54
CA GLY A 48 -19.87 -2.36 5.39
C GLY A 48 -19.33 -1.71 6.66
N ALA A 49 -18.37 -2.35 7.33
CA ALA A 49 -17.74 -1.78 8.52
C ALA A 49 -16.84 -0.58 8.19
N ILE A 50 -16.15 -0.62 7.04
CA ILE A 50 -15.37 0.52 6.54
C ILE A 50 -16.31 1.69 6.19
N ALA A 51 -17.41 1.41 5.49
CA ALA A 51 -18.42 2.40 5.11
C ALA A 51 -18.98 3.12 6.34
N PHE A 52 -19.32 2.34 7.39
CA PHE A 52 -19.76 2.88 8.66
C PHE A 52 -18.71 3.78 9.33
N ARG A 53 -17.44 3.36 9.38
CA ARG A 53 -16.35 4.15 9.98
C ARG A 53 -16.05 5.44 9.23
N LEU A 54 -16.16 5.42 7.90
CA LEU A 54 -15.85 6.57 7.04
C LEU A 54 -17.06 7.49 6.81
N GLY A 55 -18.27 7.07 7.20
CA GLY A 55 -19.50 7.84 6.98
C GLY A 55 -19.92 7.92 5.51
N VAL A 56 -19.61 6.89 4.72
CA VAL A 56 -19.88 6.82 3.27
C VAL A 56 -20.69 5.56 2.93
N SER A 57 -21.14 5.43 1.68
CA SER A 57 -21.82 4.22 1.21
C SER A 57 -20.85 3.06 0.95
N ILE A 58 -21.35 1.82 0.98
CA ILE A 58 -20.56 0.62 0.61
C ILE A 58 -19.98 0.76 -0.80
N ARG A 59 -20.77 1.30 -1.74
CA ARG A 59 -20.36 1.52 -3.13
C ARG A 59 -19.19 2.52 -3.24
N GLU A 60 -19.18 3.55 -2.41
CA GLU A 60 -18.05 4.48 -2.33
C GLU A 60 -16.80 3.80 -1.78
N VAL A 61 -16.93 2.91 -0.79
CA VAL A 61 -15.80 2.11 -0.30
C VAL A 61 -15.24 1.21 -1.40
N GLU A 62 -16.09 0.50 -2.14
CA GLU A 62 -15.66 -0.35 -3.26
C GLU A 62 -14.92 0.45 -4.33
N THR A 63 -15.46 1.62 -4.68
CA THR A 63 -14.83 2.53 -5.65
C THR A 63 -13.49 3.05 -5.14
N ALA A 64 -13.42 3.45 -3.87
CA ALA A 64 -12.21 3.94 -3.24
C ALA A 64 -11.12 2.86 -3.15
N LEU A 65 -11.51 1.62 -2.82
CA LEU A 65 -10.60 0.46 -2.79
C LEU A 65 -10.08 0.13 -4.19
N ALA A 66 -10.95 0.11 -5.21
CA ALA A 66 -10.53 -0.11 -6.59
C ALA A 66 -9.50 0.95 -7.03
N GLY A 67 -9.77 2.24 -6.75
CA GLY A 67 -8.86 3.33 -7.07
C GLY A 67 -7.51 3.23 -6.35
N ALA A 68 -7.52 2.90 -5.06
CA ALA A 68 -6.30 2.68 -4.27
C ALA A 68 -5.47 1.54 -4.85
N LEU A 69 -6.09 0.38 -5.09
CA LEU A 69 -5.41 -0.82 -5.59
C LEU A 69 -4.81 -0.60 -6.98
N SER A 70 -5.52 0.07 -7.90
CA SER A 70 -4.97 0.42 -9.21
C SER A 70 -3.69 1.24 -9.09
N LYS A 71 -3.71 2.35 -8.35
CA LYS A 71 -2.55 3.24 -8.18
C LYS A 71 -1.38 2.57 -7.48
N LEU A 72 -1.66 1.79 -6.44
CA LEU A 72 -0.62 1.07 -5.71
C LEU A 72 0.03 -0.01 -6.57
N THR A 73 -0.75 -0.72 -7.39
CA THR A 73 -0.21 -1.76 -8.28
C THR A 73 0.63 -1.13 -9.39
N GLU A 74 0.15 -0.06 -10.01
CA GLU A 74 0.91 0.70 -11.03
C GLU A 74 2.23 1.25 -10.47
N GLY A 75 2.22 1.85 -9.28
CA GLY A 75 3.42 2.40 -8.65
C GLY A 75 4.42 1.36 -8.12
N LEU A 76 3.99 0.10 -7.93
CA LEU A 76 4.85 -0.99 -7.47
C LEU A 76 5.44 -1.81 -8.63
N ASP A 77 4.82 -1.79 -9.81
CA ASP A 77 5.31 -2.47 -11.03
C ASP A 77 6.44 -1.69 -11.73
N GLU A 78 6.58 -0.39 -11.43
CA GLU A 78 7.63 0.45 -12.01
C GLU A 78 9.03 0.07 -11.47
N PRO A 79 10.04 -0.21 -12.32
CA PRO A 79 11.33 -0.77 -11.90
C PRO A 79 12.19 0.14 -11.01
#